data_AF-A0A3D0YUY9-F1
#
_entry.id   AF-A0A3D0YUY9-F1
#
_cell.length_a   1.000
_cell.length_b   1.000
_cell.length_c   1.000
_cell.angle_alpha   90.00
_cell.angle_beta   90.00
_cell.angle_gamma   90.00
#
_symmetry.space_group_name_H-M   'P 1'
#
loop_
_entity.id
_entity.type
_entity.pdbx_description
1 polymer ?
#
loop_
_entity_poly.entity_id
_entity_poly.type
_entity_poly.pdbx_seq_one_letter_code
_entity_poly.pdbx_strand_id
1 'polypeptide(L)'
;MTTNHSTIFKRIGSQTQNKNILLYCPGLPESKKVLNKLRIFCSEADLELQIMCYPGTPGNKGQFLQFNPAKTIDNYICQIKHKKNRAVFVLGDSFGASVALNTSLADKIIAISPVINWKSLYQKNSPEENYATFLAYLITVGYNINHKNWTKLKSDNLLNSINQTTPTLIMASKNDPTVKIEPLLSLKQQNHDTRLCAEKKHLSFRTLNQKQIIALKKFLLTDKIQKRTSKNNKIIHQLIAGHHKDSIISFGSQAADNSVPESDLDLLIISDKPVIQNQQNRTIELKYCNQDIFKKYSRETLRGAVKLITSNIIRSNNEDTVSISSLKSYLLKRHKPTILLALLLEQYRFGQKKYPQGSPIEAKFAPGGRRHLGFMTVANNIINNRPCSNFWESLHDLLTKNIINYQDISNINIFFYYLQTAPRRRNKIIIKKHITANTKIVAKFFHSYFAPRIMQDFSIKIKITEKRISADTTRHEIKDMFDALFTRSIKHQVNLWRQYQNNTNHLVKHIIFYYLACNQHLSLPIAKNIINLYIDSPIDSNIIRNIVQNSSLNCQPEIIASIKQSPDIKIQKYLREFKRNRYIFSQKIIRG
;
A
#
# COMPACT_ATOMS: atom_id res chain seq x y z
N MET A 1 1.63 -22.81 -12.84
CA MET A 1 0.51 -22.88 -13.79
C MET A 1 -0.43 -21.70 -13.53
N THR A 2 -0.44 -20.70 -14.42
CA THR A 2 -1.36 -19.56 -14.36
C THR A 2 -2.72 -20.02 -14.89
N THR A 3 -3.67 -20.29 -14.01
CA THR A 3 -5.06 -20.60 -14.40
C THR A 3 -5.66 -19.39 -15.12
N ASN A 4 -6.14 -19.58 -16.35
CA ASN A 4 -6.80 -18.55 -17.14
C ASN A 4 -8.10 -18.10 -16.42
N HIS A 5 -8.05 -16.96 -15.72
CA HIS A 5 -9.15 -16.46 -14.89
C HIS A 5 -10.45 -16.18 -15.65
N SER A 6 -10.40 -16.05 -16.98
CA SER A 6 -11.57 -15.88 -17.85
C SER A 6 -12.57 -17.04 -17.77
N THR A 7 -12.16 -18.20 -17.27
CA THR A 7 -13.03 -19.37 -17.10
C THR A 7 -13.77 -19.41 -15.76
N ILE A 8 -13.36 -18.61 -14.77
CA ILE A 8 -13.91 -18.67 -13.40
C ILE A 8 -15.02 -17.64 -13.18
N PHE A 9 -15.04 -16.54 -13.93
CA PHE A 9 -16.08 -15.52 -13.82
C PHE A 9 -16.81 -15.35 -15.14
N LYS A 10 -18.12 -15.63 -15.12
CA LYS A 10 -19.01 -15.42 -16.27
C LYS A 10 -19.62 -14.03 -16.21
N ARG A 11 -19.31 -13.21 -17.21
CA ARG A 11 -19.89 -11.88 -17.40
C ARG A 11 -21.27 -11.98 -18.06
N ILE A 12 -22.24 -11.20 -17.59
CA ILE A 12 -23.61 -11.21 -18.10
C ILE A 12 -24.03 -9.80 -18.53
N GLY A 13 -24.35 -9.62 -19.82
CA GLY A 13 -24.81 -8.35 -20.40
C GLY A 13 -23.76 -7.63 -21.27
N SER A 14 -24.12 -6.46 -21.80
CA SER A 14 -23.27 -5.65 -22.69
C SER A 14 -22.15 -4.92 -21.95
N GLN A 15 -21.01 -4.73 -22.62
CA GLN A 15 -19.84 -4.06 -22.05
C GLN A 15 -20.03 -2.54 -22.02
N THR A 16 -20.49 -2.01 -20.90
CA THR A 16 -20.38 -0.57 -20.64
C THR A 16 -19.12 -0.30 -19.84
N GLN A 17 -18.20 0.51 -20.39
CA GLN A 17 -16.84 0.64 -19.86
C GLN A 17 -16.72 1.21 -18.44
N ASN A 18 -17.79 1.80 -17.86
CA ASN A 18 -17.71 2.61 -16.64
C ASN A 18 -18.59 2.18 -15.44
N LYS A 19 -19.41 1.12 -15.52
CA LYS A 19 -20.33 0.75 -14.41
C LYS A 19 -19.57 0.20 -13.20
N ASN A 20 -20.12 0.17 -11.99
CA ASN A 20 -19.53 -0.64 -10.90
C ASN A 20 -19.85 -2.13 -11.11
N ILE A 21 -19.17 -3.05 -10.41
CA ILE A 21 -19.35 -4.50 -10.60
C ILE A 21 -20.05 -5.11 -9.40
N LEU A 22 -21.05 -5.96 -9.65
CA LEU A 22 -21.58 -6.92 -8.69
C LEU A 22 -21.07 -8.32 -9.02
N LEU A 23 -20.23 -8.87 -8.13
CA LEU A 23 -19.80 -10.26 -8.15
C LEU A 23 -20.80 -11.11 -7.38
N TYR A 24 -21.54 -11.96 -8.09
CA TYR A 24 -22.46 -12.91 -7.49
C TYR A 24 -21.78 -14.26 -7.21
N CYS A 25 -21.85 -14.70 -5.96
CA CYS A 25 -21.37 -15.98 -5.47
C CYS A 25 -22.58 -16.89 -5.22
N PRO A 26 -22.87 -17.87 -6.10
CA PRO A 26 -24.07 -18.68 -5.98
C PRO A 26 -24.04 -19.64 -4.79
N GLY A 27 -25.20 -19.89 -4.21
CA GLY A 27 -25.43 -21.01 -3.28
C GLY A 27 -25.30 -22.39 -3.92
N LEU A 28 -25.47 -23.43 -3.10
CA LEU A 28 -25.45 -24.83 -3.52
C LEU A 28 -26.84 -25.46 -3.37
N PRO A 29 -27.40 -26.09 -4.41
CA PRO A 29 -26.95 -26.07 -5.81
C PRO A 29 -27.24 -24.70 -6.47
N GLU A 30 -26.53 -24.39 -7.55
CA GLU A 30 -26.77 -23.18 -8.33
C GLU A 30 -28.17 -23.20 -8.98
N SER A 31 -28.94 -22.12 -8.85
CA SER A 31 -30.29 -22.01 -9.42
C SER A 31 -30.34 -21.01 -10.58
N LYS A 32 -30.62 -21.50 -11.80
CA LYS A 32 -30.83 -20.65 -13.01
C LYS A 32 -31.90 -19.56 -12.82
N LYS A 33 -32.90 -19.79 -11.97
CA LYS A 33 -33.99 -18.83 -11.67
C LYS A 33 -33.49 -17.54 -10.99
N VAL A 34 -32.30 -17.54 -10.39
CA VAL A 34 -31.72 -16.35 -9.73
C VAL A 34 -31.23 -15.32 -10.77
N LEU A 35 -30.77 -15.78 -11.93
CA LEU A 35 -30.07 -14.95 -12.92
C LEU A 35 -30.93 -13.82 -13.48
N ASN A 36 -32.19 -14.09 -13.83
CA ASN A 36 -33.08 -13.07 -14.37
C ASN A 36 -33.37 -11.97 -13.34
N LYS A 37 -33.60 -12.36 -12.09
CA LYS A 37 -33.83 -11.42 -11.00
C LYS A 37 -32.59 -10.57 -10.71
N LEU A 38 -31.40 -11.16 -10.76
CA LEU A 38 -30.13 -10.42 -10.62
C LEU A 38 -29.89 -9.46 -11.79
N ARG A 39 -30.24 -9.85 -13.03
CA ARG A 39 -30.13 -8.96 -14.20
C ARG A 39 -30.97 -7.71 -14.02
N ILE A 40 -32.23 -7.87 -13.62
CA ILE A 40 -33.14 -6.74 -13.34
C ILE A 40 -32.55 -5.88 -12.22
N PHE A 41 -32.16 -6.49 -11.11
CA PHE A 41 -31.56 -5.79 -9.98
C PHE A 41 -30.32 -4.96 -10.37
N CYS A 42 -29.39 -5.54 -11.12
CA CYS A 42 -28.18 -4.86 -11.58
C CYS A 42 -28.49 -3.76 -12.58
N SER A 43 -29.45 -3.98 -13.49
CA SER A 43 -29.89 -2.96 -14.44
C SER A 43 -30.45 -1.74 -13.71
N GLU A 44 -31.33 -1.96 -12.72
CA GLU A 44 -31.92 -0.89 -11.92
C GLU A 44 -30.93 -0.18 -10.99
N ALA A 45 -29.82 -0.85 -10.62
CA ALA A 45 -28.77 -0.31 -9.77
C ALA A 45 -27.56 0.24 -10.57
N ASP A 46 -27.63 0.24 -11.90
CA ASP A 46 -26.54 0.59 -12.81
C ASP A 46 -25.22 -0.18 -12.55
N LEU A 47 -25.33 -1.48 -12.33
CA LEU A 47 -24.21 -2.39 -12.05
C LEU A 47 -23.99 -3.36 -13.21
N GLU A 48 -22.74 -3.74 -13.39
CA GLU A 48 -22.35 -4.87 -14.24
C GLU A 48 -22.40 -6.17 -13.41
N LEU A 49 -23.15 -7.17 -13.88
CA LEU A 49 -23.24 -8.47 -13.23
C LEU A 49 -22.14 -9.42 -13.72
N GLN A 50 -21.41 -10.00 -12.78
CA GLN A 50 -20.45 -11.07 -13.02
C GLN A 50 -20.69 -12.19 -12.01
N ILE A 51 -20.61 -13.44 -12.45
CA ILE A 51 -20.98 -14.61 -11.65
C ILE A 51 -19.76 -15.48 -11.45
N MET A 52 -19.50 -15.88 -10.21
CA MET A 52 -18.49 -16.85 -9.89
C MET A 52 -18.94 -18.25 -10.31
N CYS A 53 -18.16 -18.88 -11.18
CA CYS A 53 -18.31 -20.27 -11.60
C CYS A 53 -17.30 -21.11 -10.82
N TYR A 54 -17.74 -21.77 -9.75
CA TYR A 54 -16.85 -22.62 -8.97
C TYR A 54 -16.32 -23.77 -9.83
N PRO A 55 -15.01 -24.10 -9.77
CA PRO A 55 -14.50 -25.32 -10.38
C PRO A 55 -15.31 -26.54 -9.90
N GLY A 56 -15.60 -27.48 -10.79
CA GLY A 56 -16.38 -28.67 -10.46
C GLY A 56 -17.86 -28.45 -10.21
N THR A 57 -18.44 -27.28 -10.51
CA THR A 57 -19.90 -27.16 -10.71
C THR A 57 -20.30 -27.70 -12.09
N PRO A 58 -21.58 -28.00 -12.34
CA PRO A 58 -22.05 -28.48 -13.64
C PRO A 58 -21.56 -27.58 -14.80
N GLY A 59 -20.83 -28.18 -15.74
CA GLY A 59 -20.26 -27.47 -16.90
C GLY A 59 -18.91 -26.77 -16.67
N ASN A 60 -18.34 -26.81 -15.46
CA ASN A 60 -17.03 -26.22 -15.14
C ASN A 60 -16.00 -27.29 -14.81
N LYS A 61 -14.84 -27.23 -15.47
CA LYS A 61 -13.73 -28.18 -15.25
C LYS A 61 -13.12 -28.02 -13.85
N GLY A 62 -12.46 -29.08 -13.38
CA GLY A 62 -11.76 -29.12 -12.10
C GLY A 62 -12.58 -29.79 -10.98
N GLN A 63 -12.06 -29.71 -9.75
CA GLN A 63 -12.72 -30.26 -8.57
C GLN A 63 -13.28 -29.14 -7.69
N PHE A 64 -14.49 -29.34 -7.18
CA PHE A 64 -15.11 -28.42 -6.23
C PHE A 64 -14.23 -28.26 -4.98
N LEU A 65 -14.02 -27.00 -4.58
CA LEU A 65 -13.16 -26.61 -3.45
C LEU A 65 -11.71 -27.10 -3.51
N GLN A 66 -11.21 -27.33 -4.73
CA GLN A 66 -9.78 -27.52 -4.94
C GLN A 66 -8.96 -26.32 -4.43
N PHE A 67 -9.52 -25.11 -4.56
CA PHE A 67 -8.95 -23.85 -4.09
C PHE A 67 -9.92 -23.13 -3.16
N ASN A 68 -9.40 -22.19 -2.35
CA ASN A 68 -10.24 -21.33 -1.52
C ASN A 68 -10.96 -20.30 -2.41
N PRO A 69 -12.29 -20.35 -2.53
CA PRO A 69 -13.04 -19.48 -3.44
C PRO A 69 -12.96 -17.99 -3.04
N ALA A 70 -12.85 -17.67 -1.76
CA ALA A 70 -12.73 -16.28 -1.30
C ALA A 70 -11.41 -15.64 -1.77
N LYS A 71 -10.29 -16.39 -1.71
CA LYS A 71 -9.01 -15.94 -2.26
C LYS A 71 -9.06 -15.74 -3.77
N THR A 72 -9.80 -16.59 -4.48
CA THR A 72 -9.99 -16.44 -5.92
C THR A 72 -10.77 -15.17 -6.26
N ILE A 73 -11.80 -14.84 -5.47
CA ILE A 73 -12.53 -13.56 -5.61
C ILE A 73 -11.62 -12.38 -5.33
N ASP A 74 -10.85 -12.39 -4.24
CA ASP A 74 -9.94 -11.30 -3.89
C ASP A 74 -8.91 -11.05 -5.01
N ASN A 75 -8.28 -12.11 -5.52
CA ASN A 75 -7.37 -12.00 -6.66
C ASN A 75 -8.05 -11.37 -7.89
N TYR A 76 -9.31 -11.72 -8.15
CA TYR A 76 -10.06 -11.18 -9.27
C TYR A 76 -10.47 -9.71 -9.07
N ILE A 77 -10.91 -9.33 -7.87
CA ILE A 77 -11.19 -7.94 -7.50
C ILE A 77 -9.93 -7.09 -7.67
N CYS A 78 -8.78 -7.60 -7.25
CA CYS A 78 -7.49 -6.94 -7.43
C CYS A 78 -7.21 -6.66 -8.92
N GLN A 79 -7.42 -7.64 -9.80
CA GLN A 79 -7.25 -7.48 -11.25
C GLN A 79 -8.22 -6.46 -11.85
N ILE A 80 -9.48 -6.44 -11.41
CA ILE A 80 -10.47 -5.46 -11.84
C ILE A 80 -9.99 -4.05 -11.45
N LYS A 81 -9.70 -3.85 -10.16
CA LYS A 81 -9.31 -2.54 -9.61
C LYS A 81 -8.03 -2.01 -10.26
N HIS A 82 -7.10 -2.89 -10.62
CA HIS A 82 -5.89 -2.54 -11.37
C HIS A 82 -6.19 -2.06 -12.79
N LYS A 83 -7.15 -2.69 -13.49
CA LYS A 83 -7.44 -2.34 -14.91
C LYS A 83 -8.37 -1.16 -15.05
N LYS A 84 -9.36 -1.07 -14.15
CA LYS A 84 -10.46 -0.11 -14.20
C LYS A 84 -10.81 0.22 -12.76
N ASN A 85 -10.58 1.46 -12.34
CA ASN A 85 -10.83 1.95 -10.97
C ASN A 85 -12.34 1.94 -10.63
N ARG A 86 -12.93 0.75 -10.51
CA ARG A 86 -14.36 0.48 -10.35
C ARG A 86 -14.60 -0.06 -8.95
N ALA A 87 -15.71 0.31 -8.33
CA ALA A 87 -16.15 -0.36 -7.12
C ALA A 87 -16.61 -1.78 -7.46
N VAL A 88 -16.27 -2.73 -6.60
CA VAL A 88 -16.63 -4.14 -6.71
C VAL A 88 -17.37 -4.55 -5.45
N PHE A 89 -18.65 -4.87 -5.63
CA PHE A 89 -19.52 -5.39 -4.59
C PHE A 89 -19.59 -6.91 -4.71
N VAL A 90 -19.62 -7.61 -3.58
CA VAL A 90 -19.78 -9.06 -3.56
C VAL A 90 -21.11 -9.40 -2.91
N LEU A 91 -21.94 -10.17 -3.62
CA LEU A 91 -23.20 -10.69 -3.11
C LEU A 91 -23.13 -12.21 -3.15
N GLY A 92 -23.43 -12.86 -2.03
CA GLY A 92 -23.59 -14.31 -1.99
C GLY A 92 -24.87 -14.72 -1.28
N ASP A 93 -25.38 -15.90 -1.62
CA ASP A 93 -26.44 -16.59 -0.89
C ASP A 93 -26.02 -18.01 -0.48
N SER A 94 -26.50 -18.47 0.68
CA SER A 94 -26.19 -19.80 1.23
C SER A 94 -24.67 -20.05 1.32
N PHE A 95 -24.15 -21.12 0.70
CA PHE A 95 -22.71 -21.37 0.54
C PHE A 95 -21.96 -20.14 0.01
N GLY A 96 -22.48 -19.50 -1.04
CA GLY A 96 -21.86 -18.34 -1.67
C GLY A 96 -21.81 -17.12 -0.75
N ALA A 97 -22.74 -17.01 0.21
CA ALA A 97 -22.69 -15.97 1.24
C ALA A 97 -21.53 -16.19 2.22
N SER A 98 -21.22 -17.45 2.58
CA SER A 98 -20.03 -17.78 3.38
C SER A 98 -18.75 -17.42 2.64
N VAL A 99 -18.70 -17.71 1.34
CA VAL A 99 -17.58 -17.30 0.48
C VAL A 99 -17.44 -15.78 0.48
N ALA A 100 -18.54 -15.05 0.26
CA ALA A 100 -18.55 -13.58 0.24
C ALA A 100 -18.03 -12.97 1.54
N LEU A 101 -18.46 -13.48 2.71
CA LEU A 101 -18.01 -13.02 4.03
C LEU A 101 -16.50 -13.19 4.27
N ASN A 102 -15.85 -14.10 3.55
CA ASN A 102 -14.42 -14.36 3.67
C ASN A 102 -13.58 -13.55 2.66
N THR A 103 -14.21 -12.74 1.82
CA THR A 103 -13.50 -11.85 0.88
C THR A 103 -13.00 -10.60 1.60
N SER A 104 -11.80 -10.15 1.27
CA SER A 104 -11.12 -9.02 1.93
C SER A 104 -11.08 -7.75 1.10
N LEU A 105 -11.19 -7.84 -0.24
CA LEU A 105 -10.95 -6.72 -1.15
C LEU A 105 -12.22 -6.06 -1.71
N ALA A 106 -13.39 -6.60 -1.39
CA ALA A 106 -14.68 -6.06 -1.78
C ALA A 106 -14.96 -4.69 -1.13
N ASP A 107 -15.64 -3.80 -1.86
CA ASP A 107 -16.05 -2.48 -1.36
C ASP A 107 -17.28 -2.58 -0.45
N LYS A 108 -18.17 -3.53 -0.72
CA LYS A 108 -19.29 -3.93 0.14
C LYS A 108 -19.60 -5.41 -0.05
N ILE A 109 -20.10 -6.04 1.01
CA ILE A 109 -20.53 -7.44 1.01
C ILE A 109 -22.03 -7.53 1.35
N ILE A 110 -22.76 -8.35 0.59
CA ILE A 110 -24.12 -8.79 0.92
C ILE A 110 -24.07 -10.30 1.11
N ALA A 111 -24.48 -10.77 2.28
CA ALA A 111 -24.54 -12.18 2.63
C ALA A 111 -25.98 -12.58 2.98
N ILE A 112 -26.59 -13.42 2.15
CA ILE A 112 -27.96 -13.91 2.35
C ILE A 112 -27.91 -15.34 2.89
N SER A 113 -28.42 -15.55 4.11
CA SER A 113 -28.41 -16.82 4.85
C SER A 113 -27.05 -17.53 4.83
N PRO A 114 -25.94 -16.88 5.25
CA PRO A 114 -24.63 -17.49 5.17
C PRO A 114 -24.50 -18.71 6.09
N VAL A 115 -23.85 -19.75 5.56
CA VAL A 115 -23.51 -20.97 6.31
C VAL A 115 -22.20 -20.72 7.05
N ILE A 116 -22.28 -20.33 8.32
CA ILE A 116 -21.10 -20.03 9.14
C ILE A 116 -20.49 -21.30 9.74
N ASN A 117 -21.34 -22.23 10.16
CA ASN A 117 -20.91 -23.49 10.74
C ASN A 117 -21.50 -24.64 9.93
N TRP A 118 -20.64 -25.26 9.11
CA TRP A 118 -21.02 -26.39 8.29
C TRP A 118 -21.46 -27.58 9.14
N LYS A 119 -20.88 -27.79 10.34
CA LYS A 119 -21.22 -28.92 11.24
C LYS A 119 -22.67 -28.91 11.71
N SER A 120 -23.34 -27.78 11.59
CA SER A 120 -24.74 -27.60 11.98
C SER A 120 -25.67 -27.38 10.79
N LEU A 121 -25.27 -27.80 9.59
CA LEU A 121 -26.12 -27.73 8.39
C LEU A 121 -27.30 -28.69 8.55
N TYR A 122 -28.52 -28.15 8.36
CA TYR A 122 -29.82 -28.81 8.57
C TYR A 122 -30.11 -29.19 10.02
N GLN A 123 -31.20 -28.64 10.57
CA GLN A 123 -31.52 -28.76 12.00
C GLN A 123 -32.21 -30.08 12.38
N LYS A 124 -32.62 -30.92 11.41
CA LYS A 124 -33.59 -32.02 11.63
C LYS A 124 -33.01 -33.44 11.77
N ASN A 125 -31.82 -33.73 11.25
CA ASN A 125 -31.20 -35.08 11.36
C ASN A 125 -29.80 -35.00 11.98
N SER A 126 -29.18 -36.15 12.24
CA SER A 126 -27.78 -36.19 12.71
C SER A 126 -26.86 -35.47 11.71
N PRO A 127 -25.83 -34.72 12.17
CA PRO A 127 -24.96 -33.97 11.28
C PRO A 127 -24.36 -34.84 10.17
N GLU A 128 -23.85 -36.02 10.52
CA GLU A 128 -23.23 -36.99 9.61
C GLU A 128 -24.16 -37.42 8.46
N GLU A 129 -25.42 -37.70 8.73
CA GLU A 129 -26.41 -38.09 7.72
C GLU A 129 -26.76 -36.93 6.78
N ASN A 130 -26.99 -35.73 7.32
CA ASN A 130 -27.27 -34.53 6.54
C ASN A 130 -26.14 -34.21 5.54
N TYR A 131 -24.89 -34.47 5.92
CA TYR A 131 -23.73 -34.27 5.08
C TYR A 131 -23.60 -35.27 3.95
N ALA A 132 -23.76 -36.57 4.25
CA ALA A 132 -23.66 -37.62 3.25
C ALA A 132 -24.78 -37.46 2.20
N THR A 133 -26.00 -37.19 2.65
CA THR A 133 -27.15 -36.94 1.77
C THR A 133 -26.95 -35.70 0.91
N PHE A 134 -26.47 -34.58 1.47
CA PHE A 134 -26.24 -33.36 0.68
C PHE A 134 -25.08 -33.52 -0.32
N LEU A 135 -24.00 -34.21 0.07
CA LEU A 135 -22.89 -34.54 -0.82
C LEU A 135 -23.35 -35.44 -1.98
N ALA A 136 -24.09 -36.50 -1.68
CA ALA A 136 -24.67 -37.40 -2.68
C ALA A 136 -25.56 -36.63 -3.64
N TYR A 137 -26.44 -35.76 -3.12
CA TYR A 137 -27.29 -34.89 -3.95
C TYR A 137 -26.48 -33.99 -4.89
N LEU A 138 -25.42 -33.33 -4.39
CA LEU A 138 -24.55 -32.50 -5.23
C LEU A 138 -23.88 -33.30 -6.36
N ILE A 139 -23.42 -34.51 -6.07
CA ILE A 139 -22.86 -35.43 -7.08
C ILE A 139 -23.93 -35.79 -8.11
N THR A 140 -25.15 -36.16 -7.68
CA THR A 140 -26.26 -36.50 -8.58
C THR A 140 -26.63 -35.35 -9.52
N VAL A 141 -26.56 -34.10 -9.05
CA VAL A 141 -26.82 -32.92 -9.90
C VAL A 141 -25.60 -32.43 -10.66
N GLY A 142 -24.52 -33.23 -10.71
CA GLY A 142 -23.38 -33.04 -11.60
C GLY A 142 -22.21 -32.24 -11.03
N TYR A 143 -22.10 -32.11 -9.70
CA TYR A 143 -20.91 -31.53 -9.07
C TYR A 143 -19.77 -32.55 -9.01
N ASN A 144 -18.59 -32.17 -9.48
CA ASN A 144 -17.36 -32.93 -9.31
C ASN A 144 -16.72 -32.61 -7.94
N ILE A 145 -17.20 -33.29 -6.91
CA ILE A 145 -16.77 -33.10 -5.54
C ILE A 145 -16.26 -34.42 -4.94
N ASN A 146 -15.12 -34.36 -4.24
CA ASN A 146 -14.58 -35.51 -3.53
C ASN A 146 -14.68 -35.32 -2.01
N HIS A 147 -14.68 -36.44 -1.28
CA HIS A 147 -14.75 -36.44 0.18
C HIS A 147 -13.66 -35.57 0.81
N LYS A 148 -12.42 -35.62 0.32
CA LYS A 148 -11.31 -34.81 0.84
C LYS A 148 -11.59 -33.32 0.81
N ASN A 149 -12.09 -32.79 -0.32
CA ASN A 149 -12.40 -31.37 -0.47
C ASN A 149 -13.67 -30.97 0.30
N TRP A 150 -14.64 -31.87 0.41
CA TRP A 150 -15.82 -31.66 1.24
C TRP A 150 -15.47 -31.60 2.73
N THR A 151 -14.61 -32.49 3.21
CA THR A 151 -14.11 -32.50 4.60
C THR A 151 -13.34 -31.23 4.95
N LYS A 152 -12.71 -30.54 3.98
CA LYS A 152 -12.08 -29.23 4.22
C LYS A 152 -13.10 -28.19 4.72
N LEU A 153 -14.36 -28.21 4.26
CA LEU A 153 -15.41 -27.34 4.81
C LEU A 153 -15.73 -27.68 6.27
N LYS A 154 -15.78 -28.98 6.62
CA LYS A 154 -16.02 -29.45 8.00
C LYS A 154 -14.87 -29.08 8.95
N SER A 155 -13.64 -28.99 8.43
CA SER A 155 -12.45 -28.64 9.23
C SER A 155 -12.37 -27.18 9.65
N ASP A 156 -13.37 -26.34 9.32
CA ASP A 156 -13.48 -24.94 9.76
C ASP A 156 -12.35 -24.00 9.28
N ASN A 157 -11.35 -24.49 8.55
CA ASN A 157 -10.18 -23.70 8.17
C ASN A 157 -10.34 -22.93 6.85
N LEU A 158 -11.35 -23.25 6.03
CA LEU A 158 -11.44 -22.71 4.67
C LEU A 158 -12.20 -21.36 4.58
N LEU A 159 -13.20 -21.15 5.45
CA LEU A 159 -14.15 -20.03 5.38
C LEU A 159 -14.52 -19.42 6.76
N ASN A 160 -13.61 -19.48 7.76
CA ASN A 160 -13.91 -18.96 9.11
C ASN A 160 -13.20 -17.64 9.44
N SER A 161 -12.47 -17.04 8.49
CA SER A 161 -11.90 -15.70 8.64
C SER A 161 -12.90 -14.67 8.10
N ILE A 162 -13.97 -14.43 8.84
CA ILE A 162 -14.97 -13.41 8.46
C ILE A 162 -14.30 -12.04 8.48
N ASN A 163 -14.38 -11.35 7.34
CA ASN A 163 -13.81 -10.03 7.21
C ASN A 163 -14.62 -9.00 8.03
N GLN A 164 -13.99 -8.47 9.08
CA GLN A 164 -14.61 -7.51 10.00
C GLN A 164 -14.54 -6.06 9.51
N THR A 165 -13.89 -5.80 8.38
CA THR A 165 -13.54 -4.44 7.94
C THR A 165 -14.38 -3.93 6.77
N THR A 166 -14.87 -4.82 5.93
CA THR A 166 -15.70 -4.45 4.78
C THR A 166 -17.14 -4.18 5.22
N PRO A 167 -17.77 -3.08 4.77
CA PRO A 167 -19.18 -2.83 5.03
C PRO A 167 -20.01 -4.03 4.56
N THR A 168 -20.74 -4.64 5.50
CA THR A 168 -21.41 -5.92 5.25
C THR A 168 -22.86 -5.86 5.71
N LEU A 169 -23.76 -6.31 4.83
CA LEU A 169 -25.17 -6.56 5.12
C LEU A 169 -25.40 -8.06 5.16
N ILE A 170 -25.82 -8.57 6.32
CA ILE A 170 -26.22 -9.95 6.53
C ILE A 170 -27.74 -10.01 6.59
N MET A 171 -28.37 -10.83 5.75
CA MET A 171 -29.82 -11.03 5.75
C MET A 171 -30.11 -12.51 5.95
N ALA A 172 -30.88 -12.87 6.97
CA ALA A 172 -31.21 -14.27 7.26
C ALA A 172 -32.62 -14.38 7.83
N SER A 173 -33.23 -15.55 7.71
CA SER A 173 -34.47 -15.87 8.40
C SER A 173 -34.17 -16.24 9.87
N LYS A 174 -35.02 -15.77 10.80
CA LYS A 174 -35.00 -16.24 12.21
C LYS A 174 -35.39 -17.71 12.35
N ASN A 175 -36.21 -18.20 11.41
CA ASN A 175 -36.80 -19.53 11.41
C ASN A 175 -36.24 -20.35 10.23
N ASP A 176 -34.95 -20.18 9.94
CA ASP A 176 -34.28 -20.85 8.83
C ASP A 176 -34.12 -22.34 9.17
N PRO A 177 -34.70 -23.29 8.40
CA PRO A 177 -34.60 -24.72 8.70
C PRO A 177 -33.21 -25.30 8.37
N THR A 178 -32.38 -24.56 7.63
CA THR A 178 -31.12 -25.03 7.07
C THR A 178 -29.90 -24.54 7.84
N VAL A 179 -29.91 -23.28 8.31
CA VAL A 179 -28.79 -22.68 9.07
C VAL A 179 -29.22 -22.25 10.47
N LYS A 180 -28.33 -22.44 11.44
CA LYS A 180 -28.51 -21.93 12.81
C LYS A 180 -28.30 -20.41 12.86
N ILE A 181 -29.15 -19.71 13.61
CA ILE A 181 -29.14 -18.25 13.67
C ILE A 181 -28.14 -17.71 14.71
N GLU A 182 -27.83 -18.50 15.73
CA GLU A 182 -26.98 -18.13 16.85
C GLU A 182 -25.57 -17.69 16.42
N PRO A 183 -24.89 -18.41 15.49
CA PRO A 183 -23.63 -17.93 14.93
C PRO A 183 -23.76 -16.57 14.23
N LEU A 184 -24.87 -16.32 13.54
CA LEU A 184 -25.12 -15.05 12.84
C LEU A 184 -25.36 -13.89 13.82
N LEU A 185 -25.98 -14.15 14.97
CA LEU A 185 -26.17 -13.14 16.02
C LEU A 185 -24.84 -12.65 16.59
N SER A 186 -23.84 -13.53 16.69
CA SER A 186 -22.49 -13.13 17.13
C SER A 186 -21.82 -12.15 16.16
N LEU A 187 -22.14 -12.22 14.86
CA LEU A 187 -21.62 -11.30 13.84
C LEU A 187 -22.24 -9.92 13.94
N LYS A 188 -23.49 -9.82 14.42
CA LYS A 188 -24.15 -8.53 14.69
C LYS A 188 -23.36 -7.70 15.72
N GLN A 189 -22.70 -8.34 16.68
CA GLN A 189 -21.84 -7.68 17.68
C GLN A 189 -20.54 -7.12 17.08
N GLN A 190 -20.21 -7.49 15.84
CA GLN A 190 -18.99 -7.09 15.14
C GLN A 190 -19.21 -5.91 14.15
N ASN A 191 -20.27 -5.11 14.34
CA ASN A 191 -20.66 -3.96 13.51
C ASN A 191 -21.13 -4.28 12.08
N HIS A 192 -21.66 -5.47 11.82
CA HIS A 192 -22.33 -5.79 10.56
C HIS A 192 -23.83 -5.39 10.60
N ASP A 193 -24.37 -4.80 9.52
CA ASP A 193 -25.82 -4.57 9.41
C ASP A 193 -26.50 -5.93 9.26
N THR A 194 -27.12 -6.43 10.33
CA THR A 194 -27.74 -7.76 10.35
C THR A 194 -29.25 -7.62 10.40
N ARG A 195 -29.92 -8.08 9.35
CA ARG A 195 -31.38 -8.03 9.20
C ARG A 195 -31.96 -9.43 9.28
N LEU A 196 -32.65 -9.68 10.40
CA LEU A 196 -33.34 -10.94 10.63
C LEU A 196 -34.79 -10.81 10.21
N CYS A 197 -35.21 -11.66 9.28
CA CYS A 197 -36.55 -11.66 8.72
C CYS A 197 -37.39 -12.83 9.30
N ALA A 198 -38.72 -12.72 9.28
CA ALA A 198 -39.63 -13.62 10.00
C ALA A 198 -40.02 -14.90 9.22
N GLU A 199 -39.60 -15.03 7.97
CA GLU A 199 -40.00 -16.11 7.06
C GLU A 199 -39.58 -17.48 7.61
N LYS A 200 -40.36 -18.53 7.34
CA LYS A 200 -40.02 -19.92 7.74
C LYS A 200 -39.31 -20.68 6.62
N LYS A 201 -38.28 -20.08 6.01
CA LYS A 201 -37.54 -20.67 4.88
C LYS A 201 -36.11 -20.17 4.81
N HIS A 202 -35.24 -20.97 4.19
CA HIS A 202 -33.89 -20.55 3.85
C HIS A 202 -33.95 -19.43 2.80
N LEU A 203 -33.39 -18.26 3.12
CA LEU A 203 -33.39 -17.14 2.17
C LEU A 203 -32.29 -17.32 1.13
N SER A 204 -32.63 -17.02 -0.11
CA SER A 204 -31.74 -16.87 -1.25
C SER A 204 -32.14 -15.62 -2.02
N PHE A 205 -31.32 -15.14 -2.94
CA PHE A 205 -31.70 -13.96 -3.74
C PHE A 205 -33.02 -14.20 -4.51
N ARG A 206 -33.26 -15.44 -4.94
CA ARG A 206 -34.53 -15.89 -5.54
C ARG A 206 -35.72 -15.62 -4.64
N THR A 207 -35.63 -15.96 -3.35
CA THR A 207 -36.78 -15.97 -2.43
C THR A 207 -37.04 -14.63 -1.75
N LEU A 208 -36.18 -13.63 -1.94
CA LEU A 208 -36.37 -12.30 -1.36
C LEU A 208 -37.62 -11.60 -1.90
N ASN A 209 -38.38 -10.97 -1.01
CA ASN A 209 -39.50 -10.10 -1.38
C ASN A 209 -39.01 -8.69 -1.80
N GLN A 210 -39.93 -7.87 -2.31
CA GLN A 210 -39.59 -6.53 -2.81
C GLN A 210 -38.98 -5.62 -1.73
N LYS A 211 -39.49 -5.67 -0.49
CA LYS A 211 -38.96 -4.88 0.63
C LYS A 211 -37.50 -5.24 0.94
N GLN A 212 -37.17 -6.53 0.90
CA GLN A 212 -35.80 -7.03 1.07
C GLN A 212 -34.90 -6.61 -0.09
N ILE A 213 -35.37 -6.66 -1.33
CA ILE A 213 -34.61 -6.19 -2.50
C ILE A 213 -34.32 -4.68 -2.41
N ILE A 214 -35.31 -3.87 -2.01
CA ILE A 214 -35.12 -2.43 -1.76
C ILE A 214 -34.06 -2.19 -0.68
N ALA A 215 -34.07 -2.98 0.40
CA ALA A 215 -33.05 -2.93 1.43
C ALA A 215 -31.64 -3.22 0.90
N LEU A 216 -31.48 -4.23 0.03
CA LEU A 216 -30.21 -4.53 -0.62
C LEU A 216 -29.73 -3.38 -1.51
N LYS A 217 -30.62 -2.82 -2.35
CA LYS A 217 -30.30 -1.67 -3.22
C LYS A 217 -29.88 -0.48 -2.37
N LYS A 218 -30.65 -0.14 -1.34
CA LYS A 218 -30.32 0.96 -0.43
C LYS A 218 -28.93 0.75 0.17
N PHE A 219 -28.62 -0.45 0.65
CA PHE A 219 -27.29 -0.75 1.19
C PHE A 219 -26.17 -0.56 0.14
N LEU A 220 -26.35 -1.05 -1.08
CA LEU A 220 -25.36 -0.87 -2.17
C LEU A 220 -25.19 0.60 -2.56
N LEU A 221 -26.28 1.33 -2.69
CA LEU A 221 -26.31 2.71 -3.19
C LEU A 221 -26.03 3.77 -2.11
N THR A 222 -26.12 3.42 -0.82
CA THR A 222 -25.80 4.40 0.24
C THR A 222 -24.31 4.73 0.17
N ASP A 223 -23.96 6.00 -0.04
CA ASP A 223 -22.57 6.49 -0.07
C ASP A 223 -21.78 6.25 1.23
N LYS A 224 -22.46 5.78 2.28
CA LYS A 224 -21.88 4.94 3.31
C LYS A 224 -21.40 3.61 2.73
N ILE A 225 -20.61 3.62 1.66
CA ILE A 225 -19.36 2.86 1.76
C ILE A 225 -18.81 3.40 3.08
N GLN A 226 -18.68 2.55 4.09
CA GLN A 226 -17.82 2.87 5.23
C GLN A 226 -16.39 2.90 4.66
N LYS A 227 -16.15 3.84 3.75
CA LYS A 227 -14.97 4.61 3.60
C LYS A 227 -14.71 5.07 5.04
N ARG A 228 -14.04 4.21 5.81
CA ARG A 228 -12.79 4.61 6.42
C ARG A 228 -11.84 5.06 5.30
N THR A 229 -12.26 5.99 4.43
CA THR A 229 -11.44 7.12 4.15
C THR A 229 -11.14 7.63 5.54
N SER A 230 -9.94 7.31 6.01
CA SER A 230 -9.38 7.97 7.17
C SER A 230 -9.76 9.45 7.07
N LYS A 231 -9.99 10.14 8.19
CA LYS A 231 -10.21 11.60 8.22
C LYS A 231 -9.36 12.36 7.18
N ASN A 232 -8.17 11.84 6.90
CA ASN A 232 -7.24 12.32 5.89
C ASN A 232 -7.66 12.14 4.43
N ASN A 233 -8.36 11.08 4.01
CA ASN A 233 -8.93 11.01 2.65
C ASN A 233 -10.09 11.99 2.46
N LYS A 234 -10.89 12.27 3.51
CA LYS A 234 -11.87 13.37 3.45
C LYS A 234 -11.18 14.72 3.33
N ILE A 235 -10.11 14.95 4.10
CA ILE A 235 -9.26 16.16 3.97
C ILE A 235 -8.62 16.24 2.58
N ILE A 236 -8.06 15.16 2.04
CA ILE A 236 -7.50 15.11 0.70
C ILE A 236 -8.58 15.43 -0.34
N HIS A 237 -9.77 14.82 -0.26
CA HIS A 237 -10.87 15.15 -1.16
C HIS A 237 -11.34 16.60 -1.00
N GLN A 238 -11.37 17.15 0.21
CA GLN A 238 -11.71 18.55 0.47
C GLN A 238 -10.64 19.50 -0.08
N LEU A 239 -9.35 19.16 0.05
CA LEU A 239 -8.24 19.89 -0.57
C LEU A 239 -8.35 19.80 -2.09
N ILE A 240 -8.51 18.59 -2.65
CA ILE A 240 -8.71 18.36 -4.09
C ILE A 240 -9.93 19.12 -4.63
N ALA A 241 -11.00 19.25 -3.84
CA ALA A 241 -12.22 19.95 -4.23
C ALA A 241 -12.12 21.48 -4.03
N GLY A 242 -11.37 21.94 -3.03
CA GLY A 242 -11.16 23.35 -2.71
C GLY A 242 -10.03 24.01 -3.51
N HIS A 243 -9.09 23.23 -4.03
CA HIS A 243 -8.03 23.72 -4.92
C HIS A 243 -8.48 23.63 -6.39
N HIS A 244 -8.15 24.69 -7.15
CA HIS A 244 -8.63 24.92 -8.52
C HIS A 244 -8.35 23.75 -9.47
N LYS A 245 -9.19 23.63 -10.53
CA LYS A 245 -9.07 22.66 -11.64
C LYS A 245 -7.66 22.57 -12.26
N ASP A 246 -6.85 23.60 -12.07
CA ASP A 246 -5.54 23.80 -12.70
C ASP A 246 -4.36 23.36 -11.81
N SER A 247 -4.61 22.71 -10.67
CA SER A 247 -3.53 22.31 -9.74
C SER A 247 -3.14 20.84 -9.91
N ILE A 248 -1.83 20.57 -9.92
CA ILE A 248 -1.29 19.22 -9.97
C ILE A 248 -1.05 18.72 -8.56
N ILE A 249 -1.65 17.59 -8.21
CA ILE A 249 -1.52 17.01 -6.88
C ILE A 249 -0.63 15.78 -7.00
N SER A 250 0.56 15.89 -6.43
CA SER A 250 1.57 14.84 -6.38
C SER A 250 1.65 14.25 -4.97
N PHE A 251 1.56 12.92 -4.89
CA PHE A 251 1.64 12.16 -3.65
C PHE A 251 3.02 11.50 -3.53
N GLY A 252 3.63 11.54 -2.35
CA GLY A 252 4.72 10.61 -2.03
C GLY A 252 4.25 9.14 -2.10
N SER A 253 5.19 8.20 -2.31
CA SER A 253 4.93 6.77 -2.55
C SER A 253 3.66 6.22 -1.88
N GLN A 254 2.73 5.71 -2.70
CA GLN A 254 1.35 5.37 -2.34
C GLN A 254 1.16 4.12 -1.44
N ALA A 255 1.87 4.01 -0.32
CA ALA A 255 1.38 3.15 0.77
C ALA A 255 0.01 3.65 1.32
N ALA A 256 -0.42 4.84 0.90
CA ALA A 256 -1.54 5.59 1.44
C ALA A 256 -2.92 5.29 0.82
N ASP A 257 -3.03 4.62 -0.34
CA ASP A 257 -4.35 4.43 -0.96
C ASP A 257 -5.28 3.53 -0.14
N ASN A 258 -4.75 2.71 0.79
CA ASN A 258 -5.59 2.00 1.76
C ASN A 258 -5.07 1.91 3.20
N SER A 259 -3.87 2.39 3.56
CA SER A 259 -3.42 2.11 4.93
C SER A 259 -2.41 3.07 5.58
N VAL A 260 -2.89 3.74 6.62
CA VAL A 260 -2.16 4.48 7.69
C VAL A 260 -1.51 5.81 7.29
N PRO A 261 -2.26 6.90 7.42
CA PRO A 261 -1.67 8.22 7.55
C PRO A 261 -1.35 8.51 9.04
N GLU A 262 -0.09 8.38 9.43
CA GLU A 262 0.40 8.87 10.73
C GLU A 262 1.78 9.52 10.54
N SER A 263 1.84 10.71 9.93
CA SER A 263 3.05 11.48 9.53
C SER A 263 3.83 10.81 8.37
N ASP A 264 3.88 11.29 7.13
CA ASP A 264 3.68 12.61 6.54
C ASP A 264 3.05 12.34 5.16
N LEU A 265 1.76 12.64 4.97
CA LEU A 265 1.22 12.76 3.62
C LEU A 265 1.89 13.99 3.02
N ASP A 266 3.02 13.78 2.34
CA ASP A 266 3.69 14.80 1.54
C ASP A 266 2.79 15.05 0.33
N LEU A 267 1.87 16.00 0.48
CA LEU A 267 1.04 16.50 -0.60
C LEU A 267 1.76 17.69 -1.19
N LEU A 268 2.21 17.56 -2.42
CA LEU A 268 2.67 18.70 -3.19
C LEU A 268 1.53 19.15 -4.08
N ILE A 269 1.05 20.36 -3.85
CA ILE A 269 0.11 21.03 -4.73
C ILE A 269 0.92 21.98 -5.60
N ILE A 270 0.98 21.66 -6.88
CA ILE A 270 1.69 22.46 -7.86
C ILE A 270 0.65 23.35 -8.52
N SER A 271 0.76 24.67 -8.31
CA SER A 271 -0.15 25.66 -8.87
C SER A 271 0.59 26.97 -9.07
N ASP A 272 0.32 27.63 -10.19
CA ASP A 272 0.89 28.97 -10.48
C ASP A 272 0.13 30.09 -9.74
N LYS A 273 -1.01 29.77 -9.12
CA LYS A 273 -1.73 30.72 -8.27
C LYS A 273 -1.00 30.85 -6.93
N PRO A 274 -0.88 32.07 -6.37
CA PRO A 274 -0.31 32.28 -5.04
C PRO A 274 -1.24 31.62 -4.01
N VAL A 275 -0.84 30.44 -3.51
CA VAL A 275 -1.62 29.78 -2.47
C VAL A 275 -1.14 30.25 -1.10
N ILE A 276 -2.03 30.99 -0.45
CA ILE A 276 -1.83 31.54 0.88
C ILE A 276 -2.16 30.43 1.89
N GLN A 277 -1.12 29.84 2.49
CA GLN A 277 -1.06 29.05 3.74
C GLN A 277 -0.50 27.62 3.59
N ASN A 278 0.70 27.42 4.14
CA ASN A 278 1.16 26.10 4.56
C ASN A 278 0.33 25.65 5.77
N GLN A 279 -0.66 24.77 5.57
CA GLN A 279 -1.31 24.09 6.68
C GLN A 279 -0.49 22.87 7.10
N GLN A 280 0.28 23.01 8.17
CA GLN A 280 0.85 21.86 8.89
C GLN A 280 -0.16 21.39 9.93
N ASN A 281 -0.89 20.33 9.61
CA ASN A 281 -1.46 19.47 10.65
C ASN A 281 -0.49 18.30 10.87
N ARG A 282 -0.44 17.72 12.07
CA ARG A 282 0.55 16.66 12.44
C ARG A 282 0.54 15.41 11.52
N THR A 283 -0.39 15.34 10.57
CA THR A 283 -0.65 14.20 9.70
C THR A 283 -0.39 14.46 8.20
N ILE A 284 -0.36 15.72 7.75
CA ILE A 284 -0.27 16.09 6.32
C ILE A 284 0.72 17.25 6.19
N GLU A 285 1.78 17.08 5.39
CA GLU A 285 2.68 18.16 4.98
C GLU A 285 2.22 18.63 3.59
N LEU A 286 1.43 19.71 3.55
CA LEU A 286 1.09 20.41 2.32
C LEU A 286 2.20 21.38 1.97
N LYS A 287 2.73 21.23 0.76
CA LYS A 287 3.63 22.21 0.16
C LYS A 287 3.00 22.74 -1.11
N TYR A 288 2.99 24.06 -1.23
CA TYR A 288 2.64 24.75 -2.45
C TYR A 288 3.91 25.18 -3.15
N CYS A 289 3.97 24.94 -4.45
CA CYS A 289 5.00 25.53 -5.30
C CYS A 289 4.43 25.70 -6.71
N ASN A 290 4.95 26.67 -7.46
CA ASN A 290 4.64 26.72 -8.88
C ASN A 290 5.36 25.59 -9.63
N GLN A 291 5.01 25.43 -10.91
CA GLN A 291 5.53 24.32 -11.71
C GLN A 291 7.05 24.40 -11.89
N ASP A 292 7.61 25.60 -12.05
CA ASP A 292 9.05 25.81 -12.26
C ASP A 292 9.87 25.46 -11.02
N ILE A 293 9.42 25.87 -9.84
CA ILE A 293 10.03 25.48 -8.57
C ILE A 293 9.98 23.96 -8.41
N PHE A 294 8.87 23.30 -8.77
CA PHE A 294 8.79 21.85 -8.70
C PHE A 294 9.74 21.15 -9.70
N LYS A 295 9.79 21.64 -10.94
CA LYS A 295 10.70 21.13 -11.98
C LYS A 295 12.15 21.29 -11.51
N LYS A 296 12.52 22.46 -10.99
CA LYS A 296 13.82 22.75 -10.40
C LYS A 296 14.11 21.80 -9.22
N TYR A 297 13.21 21.72 -8.24
CA TYR A 297 13.30 20.81 -7.10
C TYR A 297 13.55 19.35 -7.51
N SER A 298 12.85 18.89 -8.55
CA SER A 298 12.95 17.52 -9.08
C SER A 298 14.22 17.27 -9.88
N ARG A 299 14.76 18.30 -10.55
CA ARG A 299 16.03 18.24 -11.29
C ARG A 299 17.25 18.37 -10.40
N GLU A 300 17.13 19.05 -9.27
CA GLU A 300 18.28 19.43 -8.46
C GLU A 300 18.44 18.57 -7.21
N THR A 301 17.38 17.89 -6.74
CA THR A 301 17.45 17.12 -5.48
C THR A 301 17.07 15.66 -5.63
N LEU A 302 17.69 14.80 -4.81
CA LEU A 302 17.37 13.38 -4.76
C LEU A 302 15.91 13.16 -4.32
N ARG A 303 15.46 13.89 -3.30
CA ARG A 303 14.08 13.78 -2.79
C ARG A 303 13.07 14.23 -3.84
N GLY A 304 13.34 15.30 -4.58
CA GLY A 304 12.49 15.76 -5.68
C GLY A 304 12.43 14.75 -6.82
N ALA A 305 13.58 14.27 -7.28
CA ALA A 305 13.64 13.26 -8.34
C ALA A 305 12.87 11.99 -7.97
N VAL A 306 13.13 11.43 -6.77
CA VAL A 306 12.43 10.23 -6.28
C VAL A 306 10.93 10.49 -6.13
N LYS A 307 10.51 11.63 -5.57
CA LYS A 307 9.09 11.99 -5.47
C LYS A 307 8.42 12.01 -6.83
N LEU A 308 8.97 12.75 -7.79
CA LEU A 308 8.40 12.86 -9.13
C LEU A 308 8.30 11.49 -9.82
N ILE A 309 9.35 10.67 -9.75
CA ILE A 309 9.34 9.36 -10.41
C ILE A 309 8.27 8.43 -9.81
N THR A 310 7.97 8.60 -8.52
CA THR A 310 7.11 7.69 -7.75
C THR A 310 5.70 8.23 -7.50
N SER A 311 5.44 9.49 -7.84
CA SER A 311 4.18 10.16 -7.54
C SER A 311 3.12 9.90 -8.58
N ASN A 312 1.92 9.50 -8.14
CA ASN A 312 0.74 9.57 -9.00
C ASN A 312 0.31 11.02 -9.19
N ILE A 313 0.05 11.38 -10.44
CA ILE A 313 -0.50 12.67 -10.84
C ILE A 313 -2.01 12.48 -10.93
N ILE A 314 -2.75 13.05 -9.99
CA ILE A 314 -4.20 12.80 -9.88
C ILE A 314 -5.03 13.76 -10.73
N ARG A 315 -4.55 14.98 -10.97
CA ARG A 315 -5.24 16.01 -11.77
C ARG A 315 -4.22 16.90 -12.46
N SER A 316 -4.51 17.26 -13.70
CA SER A 316 -3.78 18.25 -14.49
C SER A 316 -4.58 18.57 -15.76
N ASN A 317 -4.39 19.77 -16.30
CA ASN A 317 -4.63 20.02 -17.72
C ASN A 317 -3.71 19.10 -18.56
N ASN A 318 -4.03 18.85 -19.83
CA ASN A 318 -3.25 17.91 -20.63
C ASN A 318 -1.77 18.33 -20.78
N GLU A 319 -1.49 19.62 -20.91
CA GLU A 319 -0.15 20.16 -21.12
C GLU A 319 0.79 19.94 -19.93
N ASP A 320 0.33 20.18 -18.70
CA ASP A 320 1.16 19.96 -17.52
C ASP A 320 1.47 18.49 -17.30
N THR A 321 0.52 17.62 -17.64
CA THR A 321 0.72 16.15 -17.61
C THR A 321 1.85 15.75 -18.53
N VAL A 322 1.88 16.31 -19.74
CA VAL A 322 2.92 16.06 -20.73
C VAL A 322 4.27 16.60 -20.24
N SER A 323 4.29 17.82 -19.69
CA SER A 323 5.51 18.45 -19.16
C SER A 323 6.14 17.63 -18.03
N ILE A 324 5.33 17.19 -17.06
CA ILE A 324 5.80 16.38 -15.94
C ILE A 324 6.21 14.98 -16.38
N SER A 325 5.46 14.36 -17.30
CA SER A 325 5.81 13.04 -17.86
C SER A 325 7.11 13.08 -18.66
N SER A 326 7.35 14.17 -19.39
CA SER A 326 8.61 14.44 -20.08
C SER A 326 9.76 14.59 -19.09
N LEU A 327 9.58 15.38 -18.03
CA LEU A 327 10.60 15.53 -16.98
C LEU A 327 10.90 14.19 -16.28
N LYS A 328 9.89 13.39 -15.97
CA LYS A 328 10.06 12.06 -15.39
C LYS A 328 10.86 11.14 -16.32
N SER A 329 10.52 11.13 -17.60
CA SER A 329 11.23 10.37 -18.63
C SER A 329 12.69 10.82 -18.75
N TYR A 330 12.93 12.13 -18.72
CA TYR A 330 14.28 12.71 -18.68
C TYR A 330 15.08 12.23 -17.48
N LEU A 331 14.51 12.29 -16.26
CA LEU A 331 15.19 11.86 -15.04
C LEU A 331 15.50 10.35 -15.06
N LEU A 332 14.55 9.52 -15.51
CA LEU A 332 14.77 8.09 -15.65
C LEU A 332 15.82 7.77 -16.72
N LYS A 333 15.81 8.46 -17.86
CA LYS A 333 16.80 8.24 -18.92
C LYS A 333 18.21 8.65 -18.47
N ARG A 334 18.33 9.82 -17.83
CA ARG A 334 19.64 10.42 -17.50
C ARG A 334 20.21 9.96 -16.16
N HIS A 335 19.37 9.79 -15.14
CA HIS A 335 19.80 9.65 -13.74
C HIS A 335 19.34 8.38 -13.04
N LYS A 336 18.66 7.44 -13.73
CA LYS A 336 18.24 6.16 -13.15
C LYS A 336 19.37 5.41 -12.41
N PRO A 337 20.58 5.22 -12.97
CA PRO A 337 21.70 4.60 -12.25
C PRO A 337 22.02 5.29 -10.93
N THR A 338 22.19 6.62 -10.96
CA THR A 338 22.53 7.44 -9.79
C THR A 338 21.44 7.36 -8.72
N ILE A 339 20.16 7.43 -9.13
CA ILE A 339 19.01 7.35 -8.21
C ILE A 339 18.90 5.97 -7.58
N LEU A 340 19.00 4.90 -8.38
CA LEU A 340 18.94 3.53 -7.87
C LEU A 340 20.10 3.22 -6.91
N LEU A 341 21.29 3.73 -7.20
CA LEU A 341 22.41 3.59 -6.30
C LEU A 341 22.24 4.41 -5.02
N ALA A 342 21.71 5.62 -5.11
CA ALA A 342 21.40 6.41 -3.93
C ALA A 342 20.36 5.69 -3.04
N LEU A 343 19.36 5.05 -3.65
CA LEU A 343 18.41 4.20 -2.96
C LEU A 343 19.12 3.00 -2.29
N LEU A 344 20.07 2.35 -2.96
CA LEU A 344 20.89 1.28 -2.38
C LEU A 344 21.69 1.75 -1.16
N LEU A 345 22.35 2.89 -1.24
CA LEU A 345 23.13 3.47 -0.14
C LEU A 345 22.24 3.90 1.03
N GLU A 346 21.06 4.48 0.74
CA GLU A 346 20.08 4.82 1.78
C GLU A 346 19.58 3.57 2.50
N GLN A 347 19.28 2.51 1.76
CA GLN A 347 18.85 1.23 2.35
C GLN A 347 19.93 0.65 3.27
N TYR A 348 21.20 0.69 2.84
CA TYR A 348 22.32 0.28 3.68
C TYR A 348 22.41 1.14 4.95
N ARG A 349 22.36 2.48 4.80
CA ARG A 349 22.48 3.43 5.92
C ARG A 349 21.36 3.28 6.94
N PHE A 350 20.11 3.10 6.50
CA PHE A 350 18.99 2.89 7.41
C PHE A 350 19.03 1.51 8.08
N GLY A 351 19.55 0.49 7.40
CA GLY A 351 19.76 -0.85 7.96
C GLY A 351 20.67 -0.87 9.20
N GLN A 352 21.63 0.05 9.29
CA GLN A 352 22.58 0.15 10.40
C GLN A 352 22.04 0.91 11.63
N LYS A 353 20.91 1.62 11.50
CA LYS A 353 20.37 2.43 12.59
C LYS A 353 19.53 1.58 13.54
N LYS A 354 19.83 1.67 14.83
CA LYS A 354 18.99 1.10 15.89
C LYS A 354 17.90 2.09 16.27
N TYR A 355 16.68 1.59 16.44
CA TYR A 355 15.54 2.40 16.85
C TYR A 355 14.97 1.87 18.17
N PRO A 356 14.33 2.72 18.99
CA PRO A 356 13.76 2.29 20.26
C PRO A 356 12.62 1.30 20.01
N GLN A 357 12.70 0.13 20.63
CA GLN A 357 11.74 -0.93 20.40
C GLN A 357 10.32 -0.53 20.80
N GLY A 358 9.35 -0.89 19.97
CA GLY A 358 7.93 -0.57 20.13
C GLY A 358 7.59 0.92 19.98
N SER A 359 8.54 1.75 19.51
CA SER A 359 8.31 3.18 19.32
C SER A 359 7.66 3.47 17.96
N PRO A 360 6.89 4.58 17.85
CA PRO A 360 6.39 5.03 16.55
C PRO A 360 7.50 5.32 15.53
N ILE A 361 8.71 5.62 16.00
CA ILE A 361 9.89 5.84 15.15
C ILE A 361 10.38 4.51 14.58
N GLU A 362 10.44 3.45 15.39
CA GLU A 362 10.77 2.11 14.91
C GLU A 362 9.79 1.68 13.82
N ALA A 363 8.48 1.80 14.05
CA ALA A 363 7.48 1.46 13.05
C ALA A 363 7.57 2.29 11.75
N LYS A 364 8.11 3.52 11.82
CA LYS A 364 8.29 4.39 10.66
C LYS A 364 9.62 4.12 9.93
N PHE A 365 10.72 3.90 10.65
CA PHE A 365 12.09 3.92 10.13
C PHE A 365 12.90 2.65 10.30
N ALA A 366 12.56 1.75 11.22
CA ALA A 366 13.33 0.52 11.40
C ALA A 366 13.22 -0.38 10.15
N PRO A 367 14.20 -1.26 9.90
CA PRO A 367 14.10 -2.28 8.86
C PRO A 367 12.77 -3.05 8.97
N GLY A 368 11.98 -3.09 7.90
CA GLY A 368 10.62 -3.67 7.92
C GLY A 368 9.49 -2.72 8.36
N GLY A 369 9.85 -1.51 8.81
CA GLY A 369 8.91 -0.41 9.05
C GLY A 369 8.41 0.23 7.75
N ARG A 370 7.52 1.22 7.88
CA ARG A 370 6.80 1.85 6.76
C ARG A 370 7.71 2.37 5.64
N ARG A 371 8.78 3.11 5.97
CA ARG A 371 9.68 3.68 4.95
C ARG A 371 10.47 2.62 4.19
N HIS A 372 10.82 1.52 4.84
CA HIS A 372 11.53 0.41 4.19
C HIS A 372 10.63 -0.35 3.23
N LEU A 373 9.36 -0.56 3.59
CA LEU A 373 8.37 -1.10 2.67
C LEU A 373 8.11 -0.15 1.49
N GLY A 374 8.01 1.16 1.74
CA GLY A 374 7.92 2.16 0.69
C GLY A 374 9.17 2.20 -0.21
N PHE A 375 10.36 2.01 0.35
CA PHE A 375 11.59 1.86 -0.42
C PHE A 375 11.49 0.69 -1.40
N MET A 376 10.99 -0.48 -0.97
CA MET A 376 10.85 -1.64 -1.86
C MET A 376 10.02 -1.31 -3.10
N THR A 377 8.91 -0.60 -2.92
CA THR A 377 8.01 -0.27 -4.03
C THR A 377 8.58 0.80 -4.94
N VAL A 378 9.20 1.85 -4.37
CA VAL A 378 9.92 2.88 -5.12
C VAL A 378 11.04 2.27 -5.96
N ALA A 379 11.89 1.45 -5.34
CA ALA A 379 12.98 0.75 -5.99
C ALA A 379 12.49 -0.17 -7.11
N ASN A 380 11.46 -0.98 -6.85
CA ASN A 380 10.89 -1.87 -7.85
C ASN A 380 10.31 -1.09 -9.04
N ASN A 381 9.61 0.02 -8.79
CA ASN A 381 9.04 0.86 -9.84
C ASN A 381 10.14 1.48 -10.72
N ILE A 382 11.20 2.01 -10.13
CA ILE A 382 12.31 2.62 -10.89
C ILE A 382 13.07 1.56 -11.71
N ILE A 383 13.37 0.39 -11.13
CA ILE A 383 14.03 -0.71 -11.85
C ILE A 383 13.24 -1.07 -13.10
N ASN A 384 11.93 -1.24 -12.96
CA ASN A 384 11.06 -1.73 -14.02
C ASN A 384 10.48 -0.62 -14.91
N ASN A 385 10.96 0.63 -14.79
CA ASN A 385 10.44 1.80 -15.50
C ASN A 385 8.92 1.94 -15.41
N ARG A 386 8.32 1.55 -14.26
CA ARG A 386 6.88 1.54 -14.12
C ARG A 386 6.36 2.94 -13.76
N PRO A 387 5.34 3.43 -14.48
CA PRO A 387 4.64 4.62 -14.05
C PRO A 387 3.86 4.30 -12.78
N CYS A 388 4.34 4.81 -11.64
CA CYS A 388 3.58 5.07 -10.41
C CYS A 388 2.53 4.02 -10.04
N SER A 389 2.94 2.75 -10.01
CA SER A 389 2.08 1.70 -9.49
C SER A 389 1.87 1.95 -8.00
N ASN A 390 0.63 1.77 -7.54
CA ASN A 390 0.36 1.93 -6.11
C ASN A 390 1.16 0.89 -5.30
N PHE A 391 1.30 1.12 -4.00
CA PHE A 391 2.12 0.24 -3.15
C PHE A 391 1.74 -1.24 -3.29
N TRP A 392 0.44 -1.54 -3.38
CA TRP A 392 -0.06 -2.90 -3.48
C TRP A 392 0.22 -3.54 -4.84
N GLU A 393 0.14 -2.77 -5.92
CA GLU A 393 0.52 -3.21 -7.27
C GLU A 393 2.01 -3.54 -7.35
N SER A 394 2.86 -2.72 -6.73
CA SER A 394 4.29 -3.03 -6.60
C SER A 394 4.53 -4.33 -5.84
N LEU A 395 3.82 -4.57 -4.75
CA LEU A 395 3.93 -5.84 -4.02
C LEU A 395 3.42 -7.03 -4.85
N HIS A 396 2.34 -6.86 -5.60
CA HIS A 396 1.84 -7.90 -6.48
C HIS A 396 2.85 -8.24 -7.59
N ASP A 397 3.59 -7.26 -8.11
CA ASP A 397 4.69 -7.53 -9.05
C ASP A 397 5.83 -8.33 -8.42
N LEU A 398 6.17 -8.02 -7.17
CA LEU A 398 7.16 -8.80 -6.43
C LEU A 398 6.67 -10.23 -6.18
N LEU A 399 5.37 -10.41 -5.97
CA LEU A 399 4.73 -11.72 -5.85
C LEU A 399 4.80 -12.50 -7.17
N THR A 400 4.46 -11.89 -8.31
CA THR A 400 4.51 -12.58 -9.62
C THR A 400 5.92 -12.97 -10.02
N LYS A 401 6.94 -12.25 -9.53
CA LYS A 401 8.36 -12.57 -9.69
C LYS A 401 8.90 -13.54 -8.64
N ASN A 402 8.05 -14.09 -7.77
CA ASN A 402 8.42 -14.97 -6.65
C ASN A 402 9.43 -14.36 -5.65
N ILE A 403 9.57 -13.03 -5.64
CA ILE A 403 10.45 -12.32 -4.72
C ILE A 403 9.83 -12.31 -3.33
N ILE A 404 8.52 -12.12 -3.26
CA ILE A 404 7.71 -12.28 -2.04
C ILE A 404 6.61 -13.34 -2.28
N ASN A 405 5.95 -13.79 -1.23
CA ASN A 405 4.83 -14.73 -1.31
C ASN A 405 3.54 -14.12 -0.73
N TYR A 406 2.42 -14.86 -0.80
CA TYR A 406 1.13 -14.39 -0.27
C TYR A 406 1.14 -14.17 1.25
N GLN A 407 1.93 -14.94 2.01
CA GLN A 407 2.09 -14.75 3.45
C GLN A 407 2.80 -13.43 3.75
N ASP A 408 3.78 -13.05 2.93
CA ASP A 408 4.48 -11.76 3.05
C ASP A 408 3.51 -10.59 2.85
N ILE A 409 2.66 -10.64 1.82
CA ILE A 409 1.62 -9.63 1.58
C ILE A 409 0.62 -9.58 2.75
N SER A 410 0.17 -10.74 3.23
CA SER A 410 -0.71 -10.82 4.40
C SER A 410 -0.06 -10.18 5.65
N ASN A 411 1.22 -10.45 5.89
CA ASN A 411 1.97 -9.86 7.00
C ASN A 411 2.06 -8.33 6.88
N ILE A 412 2.30 -7.81 5.69
CA ILE A 412 2.34 -6.37 5.41
C ILE A 412 0.94 -5.74 5.60
N ASN A 413 -0.12 -6.39 5.12
CA ASN A 413 -1.50 -5.96 5.33
C ASN A 413 -1.83 -5.84 6.83
N ILE A 414 -1.49 -6.86 7.61
CA ILE A 414 -1.75 -6.88 9.06
C ILE A 414 -0.93 -5.78 9.78
N PHE A 415 0.34 -5.62 9.42
CA PHE A 415 1.19 -4.52 9.95
C PHE A 415 0.51 -3.17 9.80
N PHE A 416 0.07 -2.87 8.57
CA PHE A 416 -0.61 -1.63 8.24
C PHE A 416 -1.97 -1.50 8.94
N TYR A 417 -2.76 -2.57 9.02
CA TYR A 417 -4.01 -2.58 9.76
C TYR A 417 -3.84 -2.17 11.25
N TYR A 418 -2.86 -2.76 11.94
CA TYR A 418 -2.62 -2.47 13.36
C TYR A 418 -1.99 -1.11 13.61
N LEU A 419 -1.24 -0.58 12.65
CA LEU A 419 -0.80 0.81 12.67
C LEU A 419 -1.97 1.79 12.55
N GLN A 420 -3.04 1.41 11.86
CA GLN A 420 -4.19 2.28 11.58
C GLN A 420 -5.20 2.37 12.72
N THR A 421 -5.31 1.30 13.51
CA THR A 421 -6.42 1.09 14.45
C THR A 421 -6.17 1.69 15.85
N ALA A 422 -5.36 2.75 15.93
CA ALA A 422 -5.00 3.54 17.11
C ALA A 422 -4.24 2.76 18.23
N PRO A 423 -3.38 3.42 19.01
CA PRO A 423 -2.30 2.77 19.74
C PRO A 423 -2.76 2.25 21.10
N ARG A 424 -3.45 1.10 21.13
CA ARG A 424 -3.58 0.33 22.38
C ARG A 424 -2.22 -0.31 22.68
N ARG A 425 -1.83 -0.41 23.97
CA ARG A 425 -0.59 -1.12 24.39
C ARG A 425 -0.48 -2.52 23.73
N ARG A 426 -1.62 -3.20 23.54
CA ARG A 426 -1.70 -4.51 22.85
C ARG A 426 -1.23 -4.47 21.38
N ASN A 427 -1.41 -3.36 20.66
CA ASN A 427 -0.99 -3.25 19.26
C ASN A 427 0.54 -3.16 19.12
N LYS A 428 1.27 -2.69 20.15
CA LYS A 428 2.75 -2.58 20.08
C LYS A 428 3.41 -3.94 19.88
N ILE A 429 2.94 -4.97 20.57
CA ILE A 429 3.49 -6.34 20.46
C ILE A 429 3.24 -6.88 19.06
N ILE A 430 2.03 -6.68 18.53
CA ILE A 430 1.65 -7.12 17.19
C ILE A 430 2.47 -6.37 16.12
N ILE A 431 2.53 -5.04 16.21
CA ILE A 431 3.34 -4.21 15.30
C ILE A 431 4.80 -4.67 15.33
N LYS A 432 5.39 -4.92 16.51
CA LYS A 432 6.76 -5.44 16.64
C LYS A 432 6.95 -6.76 15.91
N LYS A 433 6.04 -7.73 16.14
CA LYS A 433 6.06 -9.03 15.45
C LYS A 433 6.08 -8.85 13.94
N HIS A 434 5.24 -7.97 13.42
CA HIS A 434 5.17 -7.72 11.99
C HIS A 434 6.35 -6.90 11.45
N ILE A 435 6.95 -5.98 12.22
CA ILE A 435 8.20 -5.31 11.83
C ILE A 435 9.28 -6.36 11.61
N THR A 436 9.47 -7.29 12.54
CA THR A 436 10.47 -8.37 12.41
C THR A 436 10.23 -9.24 11.19
N ALA A 437 8.97 -9.61 10.90
CA ALA A 437 8.62 -10.34 9.69
C ALA A 437 8.95 -9.52 8.43
N ASN A 438 8.55 -8.25 8.42
CA ASN A 438 8.82 -7.31 7.33
C ASN A 438 10.32 -7.04 7.14
N THR A 439 11.14 -7.08 8.19
CA THR A 439 12.59 -6.98 8.09
C THR A 439 13.14 -8.09 7.19
N LYS A 440 12.64 -9.33 7.36
CA LYS A 440 13.02 -10.47 6.52
C LYS A 440 12.56 -10.28 5.07
N ILE A 441 11.35 -9.75 4.87
CA ILE A 441 10.81 -9.46 3.53
C ILE A 441 11.67 -8.41 2.81
N VAL A 442 11.99 -7.30 3.49
CA VAL A 442 12.84 -6.22 2.96
C VAL A 442 14.24 -6.74 2.67
N ALA A 443 14.83 -7.53 3.58
CA ALA A 443 16.15 -8.13 3.38
C ALA A 443 16.15 -9.09 2.18
N LYS A 444 15.13 -9.94 2.04
CA LYS A 444 14.96 -10.84 0.88
C LYS A 444 14.87 -10.04 -0.43
N PHE A 445 14.02 -9.02 -0.48
CA PHE A 445 13.94 -8.13 -1.65
C PHE A 445 15.29 -7.48 -1.96
N PHE A 446 15.97 -6.97 -0.94
CA PHE A 446 17.23 -6.27 -1.12
C PHE A 446 18.34 -7.19 -1.65
N HIS A 447 18.59 -8.31 -0.96
CA HIS A 447 19.70 -9.21 -1.25
C HIS A 447 19.43 -10.13 -2.45
N SER A 448 18.20 -10.59 -2.64
CA SER A 448 17.87 -11.59 -3.67
C SER A 448 17.43 -10.96 -4.99
N TYR A 449 17.08 -9.67 -5.01
CA TYR A 449 16.54 -9.04 -6.22
C TYR A 449 17.15 -7.66 -6.48
N PHE A 450 16.98 -6.70 -5.57
CA PHE A 450 17.37 -5.31 -5.83
C PHE A 450 18.87 -5.15 -6.04
N ALA A 451 19.71 -5.49 -5.07
CA ALA A 451 21.15 -5.29 -5.15
C ALA A 451 21.79 -6.09 -6.31
N PRO A 452 21.50 -7.39 -6.52
CA PRO A 452 22.01 -8.13 -7.69
C PRO A 452 21.61 -7.48 -9.01
N ARG A 453 20.36 -7.00 -9.12
CA ARG A 453 19.88 -6.35 -10.33
C ARG A 453 20.63 -5.04 -10.62
N ILE A 454 20.87 -4.22 -9.60
CA ILE A 454 21.67 -2.98 -9.74
C ILE A 454 23.11 -3.29 -10.14
N MET A 455 23.73 -4.28 -9.49
CA MET A 455 25.11 -4.70 -9.80
C MET A 455 25.23 -5.18 -11.25
N GLN A 456 24.26 -5.98 -11.70
CA GLN A 456 24.18 -6.48 -13.07
C GLN A 456 23.93 -5.35 -14.08
N ASP A 457 22.85 -4.58 -13.90
CA ASP A 457 22.40 -3.57 -14.87
C ASP A 457 23.43 -2.45 -15.07
N PHE A 458 24.28 -2.17 -14.06
CA PHE A 458 25.27 -1.10 -14.12
C PHE A 458 26.72 -1.58 -14.09
N SER A 459 26.95 -2.90 -14.17
CA SER A 459 28.30 -3.49 -14.08
C SER A 459 29.09 -2.97 -12.88
N ILE A 460 28.42 -2.85 -11.73
CA ILE A 460 29.02 -2.36 -10.48
C ILE A 460 29.41 -3.55 -9.64
N LYS A 461 30.69 -3.66 -9.30
CA LYS A 461 31.15 -4.61 -8.29
C LYS A 461 31.31 -3.88 -6.96
N ILE A 462 30.34 -4.05 -6.06
CA ILE A 462 30.45 -3.53 -4.70
C ILE A 462 31.28 -4.53 -3.88
N LYS A 463 32.44 -4.10 -3.39
CA LYS A 463 33.22 -4.81 -2.39
C LYS A 463 32.89 -4.24 -1.02
N ILE A 464 32.30 -5.06 -0.15
CA ILE A 464 32.10 -4.76 1.26
C ILE A 464 33.15 -5.53 2.03
N THR A 465 34.09 -4.82 2.65
CA THR A 465 35.06 -5.37 3.60
C THR A 465 34.83 -4.74 4.96
N GLU A 466 35.32 -5.35 6.03
CA GLU A 466 35.22 -4.79 7.39
C GLU A 466 35.79 -3.37 7.50
N LYS A 467 36.80 -3.05 6.68
CA LYS A 467 37.52 -1.77 6.71
C LYS A 467 37.03 -0.75 5.68
N ARG A 468 36.41 -1.19 4.59
CA ARG A 468 36.03 -0.32 3.46
C ARG A 468 34.86 -0.88 2.66
N ILE A 469 33.94 0.01 2.30
CA ILE A 469 32.96 -0.22 1.25
C ILE A 469 33.42 0.56 0.02
N SER A 470 33.60 -0.13 -1.10
CA SER A 470 34.02 0.48 -2.36
C SER A 470 33.21 -0.09 -3.52
N ALA A 471 32.95 0.74 -4.52
CA ALA A 471 32.42 0.30 -5.80
C ALA A 471 33.54 0.32 -6.84
N ASP A 472 33.72 -0.80 -7.53
CA ASP A 472 34.49 -0.89 -8.76
C ASP A 472 33.53 -0.72 -9.94
N THR A 473 33.70 0.38 -10.67
CA THR A 473 32.83 0.82 -11.77
C THR A 473 33.58 1.78 -12.68
N THR A 474 33.19 1.80 -13.95
CA THR A 474 33.66 2.79 -14.93
C THR A 474 33.00 4.17 -14.75
N ARG A 475 31.95 4.27 -13.93
CA ARG A 475 31.23 5.53 -13.69
C ARG A 475 31.80 6.25 -12.46
N HIS A 476 32.62 7.28 -12.69
CA HIS A 476 33.26 8.05 -11.62
C HIS A 476 32.28 8.58 -10.57
N GLU A 477 31.13 9.12 -11.00
CA GLU A 477 30.08 9.62 -10.12
C GLU A 477 29.57 8.60 -9.10
N ILE A 478 29.52 7.32 -9.47
CA ILE A 478 29.10 6.24 -8.57
C ILE A 478 30.16 5.99 -7.51
N LYS A 479 31.43 5.92 -7.91
CA LYS A 479 32.55 5.79 -6.98
C LYS A 479 32.58 6.96 -6.00
N ASP A 480 32.40 8.17 -6.50
CA ASP A 480 32.39 9.40 -5.70
C ASP A 480 31.23 9.42 -4.68
N MET A 481 30.09 8.80 -4.97
CA MET A 481 29.00 8.62 -3.98
C MET A 481 29.41 7.71 -2.82
N PHE A 482 30.12 6.60 -3.09
CA PHE A 482 30.64 5.74 -2.02
C PHE A 482 31.73 6.43 -1.22
N ASP A 483 32.68 7.07 -1.90
CA ASP A 483 33.76 7.79 -1.25
C ASP A 483 33.19 8.96 -0.42
N ALA A 484 32.18 9.69 -0.91
CA ALA A 484 31.48 10.73 -0.16
C ALA A 484 30.91 10.20 1.18
N LEU A 485 30.26 9.04 1.16
CA LEU A 485 29.62 8.48 2.35
C LEU A 485 30.61 7.83 3.33
N PHE A 486 31.69 7.20 2.84
CA PHE A 486 32.53 6.32 3.65
C PHE A 486 33.99 6.75 3.81
N THR A 487 34.46 7.76 3.08
CA THR A 487 35.87 8.17 3.16
C THR A 487 36.22 8.73 4.54
N ARG A 488 37.35 8.28 5.09
CA ARG A 488 37.99 8.86 6.29
C ARG A 488 39.04 9.91 5.96
N SER A 489 39.48 9.97 4.70
CA SER A 489 40.55 10.86 4.27
C SER A 489 40.02 12.27 4.06
N ILE A 490 40.49 13.23 4.86
CA ILE A 490 40.18 14.65 4.70
C ILE A 490 40.58 15.13 3.29
N LYS A 491 41.73 14.68 2.78
CA LYS A 491 42.18 14.98 1.41
C LYS A 491 41.15 14.56 0.36
N HIS A 492 40.58 13.36 0.50
CA HIS A 492 39.52 12.91 -0.41
C HIS A 492 38.23 13.72 -0.26
N GLN A 493 37.83 14.09 0.96
CA GLN A 493 36.66 14.97 1.17
C GLN A 493 36.86 16.35 0.51
N VAL A 494 38.07 16.93 0.64
CA VAL A 494 38.45 18.19 -0.01
C VAL A 494 38.39 18.07 -1.54
N ASN A 495 38.90 16.96 -2.10
CA ASN A 495 38.85 16.72 -3.54
C ASN A 495 37.40 16.63 -4.04
N LEU A 496 36.55 15.86 -3.37
CA LEU A 496 35.12 15.76 -3.72
C LEU A 496 34.42 17.12 -3.63
N TRP A 497 34.70 17.90 -2.59
CA TRP A 497 34.17 19.26 -2.46
C TRP A 497 34.56 20.15 -3.65
N ARG A 498 35.86 20.21 -3.98
CA ARG A 498 36.37 21.03 -5.09
C ARG A 498 35.81 20.60 -6.43
N GLN A 499 35.71 19.29 -6.65
CA GLN A 499 35.16 18.71 -7.88
C GLN A 499 33.69 19.03 -8.08
N TYR A 500 32.88 19.02 -7.01
CA TYR A 500 31.43 19.13 -7.12
C TYR A 500 30.83 20.51 -6.80
N GLN A 501 31.57 21.43 -6.16
CA GLN A 501 31.02 22.77 -5.82
C GLN A 501 30.55 23.55 -7.05
N ASN A 502 31.22 23.40 -8.19
CA ASN A 502 30.91 24.08 -9.46
C ASN A 502 30.31 23.15 -10.52
N ASN A 503 29.85 21.95 -10.12
CA ASN A 503 29.31 20.98 -11.07
C ASN A 503 27.93 21.42 -11.59
N THR A 504 27.76 21.40 -12.92
CA THR A 504 26.53 21.82 -13.61
C THR A 504 25.41 20.77 -13.52
N ASN A 505 25.73 19.52 -13.18
CA ASN A 505 24.76 18.49 -12.88
C ASN A 505 24.33 18.61 -11.41
N HIS A 506 23.37 19.50 -11.17
CA HIS A 506 22.86 19.83 -9.84
C HIS A 506 22.38 18.60 -9.05
N LEU A 507 21.74 17.61 -9.69
CA LEU A 507 21.30 16.39 -9.00
C LEU A 507 22.49 15.59 -8.46
N VAL A 508 23.52 15.38 -9.27
CA VAL A 508 24.72 14.64 -8.85
C VAL A 508 25.45 15.42 -7.76
N LYS A 509 25.63 16.74 -7.94
CA LYS A 509 26.17 17.65 -6.92
C LYS A 509 25.44 17.51 -5.58
N HIS A 510 24.11 17.59 -5.61
CA HIS A 510 23.27 17.43 -4.42
C HIS A 510 23.46 16.06 -3.78
N ILE A 511 23.49 14.97 -4.56
CA ILE A 511 23.67 13.62 -4.05
C ILE A 511 25.03 13.45 -3.37
N ILE A 512 26.11 13.97 -3.97
CA ILE A 512 27.45 13.92 -3.39
C ILE A 512 27.49 14.68 -2.06
N PHE A 513 26.97 15.92 -2.02
CA PHE A 513 26.94 16.69 -0.78
C PHE A 513 25.99 16.13 0.27
N TYR A 514 24.89 15.51 -0.14
CA TYR A 514 24.02 14.75 0.74
C TYR A 514 24.77 13.60 1.44
N TYR A 515 25.59 12.85 0.71
CA TYR A 515 26.35 11.74 1.28
C TYR A 515 27.56 12.19 2.09
N LEU A 516 28.26 13.26 1.69
CA LEU A 516 29.26 13.90 2.55
C LEU A 516 28.65 14.34 3.88
N ALA A 517 27.47 14.99 3.85
CA ALA A 517 26.74 15.37 5.06
C ALA A 517 26.35 14.16 5.95
N CYS A 518 26.19 12.98 5.37
CA CYS A 518 25.91 11.73 6.10
C CYS A 518 27.16 11.00 6.60
N ASN A 519 28.36 11.40 6.15
CA ASN A 519 29.61 10.72 6.48
C ASN A 519 29.99 10.94 7.95
N GLN A 520 30.16 9.87 8.73
CA GLN A 520 30.48 9.94 10.16
C GLN A 520 31.86 10.56 10.46
N HIS A 521 32.70 10.73 9.45
CA HIS A 521 34.02 11.32 9.55
C HIS A 521 34.12 12.66 8.80
N LEU A 522 32.99 13.32 8.53
CA LEU A 522 32.98 14.61 7.83
C LEU A 522 33.78 15.65 8.61
N SER A 523 34.79 16.24 7.96
CA SER A 523 35.61 17.27 8.56
C SER A 523 34.88 18.61 8.71
N LEU A 524 35.20 19.33 9.79
CA LEU A 524 34.59 20.64 10.11
C LEU A 524 34.72 21.67 8.97
N PRO A 525 35.88 21.83 8.29
CA PRO A 525 36.00 22.79 7.18
C PRO A 525 35.07 22.47 6.02
N ILE A 526 34.95 21.19 5.65
CA ILE A 526 34.06 20.76 4.55
C ILE A 526 32.60 20.93 4.94
N ALA A 527 32.23 20.62 6.18
CA ALA A 527 30.88 20.86 6.67
C ALA A 527 30.48 22.34 6.60
N LYS A 528 31.38 23.26 7.01
CA LYS A 528 31.13 24.72 6.90
C LYS A 528 30.94 25.15 5.44
N ASN A 529 31.78 24.65 4.54
CA ASN A 529 31.66 24.95 3.12
C ASN A 529 30.33 24.46 2.53
N ILE A 530 29.91 23.24 2.87
CA ILE A 530 28.60 22.71 2.45
C ILE A 530 27.46 23.54 3.04
N ILE A 531 27.54 23.95 4.31
CA ILE A 531 26.52 24.82 4.92
C ILE A 531 26.43 26.13 4.14
N ASN A 532 27.55 26.82 3.92
CA ASN A 532 27.56 28.11 3.21
C ASN A 532 26.96 28.00 1.80
N LEU A 533 27.17 26.86 1.13
CA LEU A 533 26.62 26.62 -0.21
C LEU A 533 25.09 26.40 -0.21
N TYR A 534 24.52 25.88 0.88
CA TYR A 534 23.12 25.47 0.95
C TYR A 534 22.27 26.24 1.96
N ILE A 535 22.86 27.17 2.74
CA ILE A 535 22.20 27.87 3.84
C ILE A 535 20.94 28.61 3.38
N ASP A 536 21.00 29.19 2.18
CA ASP A 536 19.92 29.96 1.56
C ASP A 536 19.03 29.12 0.65
N SER A 537 19.30 27.82 0.50
CA SER A 537 18.48 26.93 -0.32
C SER A 537 17.39 26.26 0.51
N PRO A 538 16.12 26.73 0.46
CA PRO A 538 15.01 26.09 1.16
C PRO A 538 14.72 24.66 0.64
N ILE A 539 15.22 24.36 -0.56
CA ILE A 539 15.09 23.08 -1.24
C ILE A 539 16.03 22.01 -0.65
N ASP A 540 17.19 22.43 -0.13
CA ASP A 540 18.29 21.55 0.27
C ASP A 540 18.44 21.37 1.78
N SER A 541 17.42 21.72 2.55
CA SER A 541 17.44 21.65 4.02
C SER A 541 17.75 20.25 4.58
N ASN A 542 17.62 19.18 3.79
CA ASN A 542 18.04 17.84 4.20
C ASN A 542 19.57 17.69 4.33
N ILE A 543 20.37 18.38 3.52
CA ILE A 543 21.84 18.34 3.58
C ILE A 543 22.29 18.98 4.90
N ILE A 544 21.81 20.21 5.18
CA ILE A 544 22.11 20.90 6.44
C ILE A 544 21.60 20.09 7.63
N ARG A 545 20.37 19.54 7.55
CA ARG A 545 19.85 18.68 8.62
C ARG A 545 20.75 17.48 8.88
N ASN A 546 21.29 16.83 7.84
CA ASN A 546 22.21 15.71 8.01
C ASN A 546 23.52 16.16 8.69
N ILE A 547 24.05 17.34 8.38
CA ILE A 547 25.22 17.92 9.07
C ILE A 547 24.91 18.16 10.55
N VAL A 548 23.75 18.74 10.88
CA VAL A 548 23.33 18.94 12.29
C VAL A 548 23.19 17.60 13.03
N GLN A 549 22.69 16.57 12.34
CA GLN A 549 22.51 15.22 12.89
C GLN A 549 23.80 14.40 12.93
N ASN A 550 24.90 14.90 12.36
CA ASN A 550 26.15 14.17 12.26
C ASN A 550 26.84 14.14 13.63
N SER A 551 27.09 12.94 14.15
CA SER A 551 27.65 12.77 15.49
C SER A 551 29.08 13.32 15.65
N SER A 552 29.84 13.42 14.56
CA SER A 552 31.21 13.99 14.62
C SER A 552 31.23 15.51 14.67
N LEU A 553 30.13 16.15 14.25
CA LEU A 553 30.01 17.61 14.13
C LEU A 553 28.95 18.19 15.06
N ASN A 554 28.15 17.34 15.70
CA ASN A 554 27.14 17.79 16.64
C ASN A 554 27.83 18.62 17.74
N CYS A 555 27.16 19.68 18.18
CA CYS A 555 27.67 20.59 19.21
C CYS A 555 28.87 21.49 18.85
N GLN A 556 29.45 21.41 17.64
CA GLN A 556 30.53 22.32 17.24
C GLN A 556 30.01 23.78 17.15
N PRO A 557 30.57 24.75 17.92
CA PRO A 557 30.09 26.13 17.96
C PRO A 557 30.01 26.80 16.59
N GLU A 558 30.96 26.50 15.70
CA GLU A 558 31.06 27.06 14.36
C GLU A 558 29.92 26.59 13.47
N ILE A 559 29.56 25.31 13.54
CA ILE A 559 28.40 24.76 12.82
C ILE A 559 27.12 25.43 13.31
N ILE A 560 26.97 25.58 14.62
CA ILE A 560 25.80 26.26 15.20
C ILE A 560 25.74 27.72 14.75
N ALA A 561 26.89 28.42 14.73
CA ALA A 561 26.98 29.80 14.28
C ALA A 561 26.58 29.95 12.81
N SER A 562 27.09 29.11 11.93
CA SER A 562 26.72 29.11 10.50
C SER A 562 25.23 28.82 10.30
N ILE A 563 24.68 27.84 11.02
CA ILE A 563 23.29 27.41 10.81
C ILE A 563 22.26 28.39 11.40
N LYS A 564 22.64 29.17 12.43
CA LYS A 564 21.79 30.24 12.97
C LYS A 564 21.37 31.25 11.89
N GLN A 565 22.15 31.39 10.83
CA GLN A 565 21.86 32.29 9.72
C GLN A 565 20.81 31.72 8.75
N SER A 566 20.43 30.44 8.87
CA SER A 566 19.49 29.82 7.94
C SER A 566 18.08 30.43 8.05
N PRO A 567 17.45 30.83 6.93
CA PRO A 567 16.05 31.26 6.93
C PRO A 567 15.06 30.10 7.12
N ASP A 568 15.51 28.83 7.06
CA ASP A 568 14.61 27.68 7.15
C ASP A 568 14.10 27.45 8.60
N ILE A 569 12.79 27.59 8.77
CA ILE A 569 12.08 27.44 10.04
C ILE A 569 12.30 26.05 10.67
N LYS A 570 12.39 24.97 9.87
CA LYS A 570 12.65 23.62 10.37
C LYS A 570 14.07 23.53 10.94
N ILE A 571 15.05 24.09 10.25
CA ILE A 571 16.43 24.17 10.73
C ILE A 571 16.52 24.96 12.04
N GLN A 572 15.87 26.12 12.11
CA GLN A 572 15.81 26.94 13.33
C GLN A 572 15.07 26.23 14.48
N LYS A 573 14.02 25.46 14.17
CA LYS A 573 13.34 24.60 15.16
C LYS A 573 14.29 23.52 15.67
N TYR A 574 15.04 22.86 14.79
CA TYR A 574 16.04 21.85 15.19
C TYR A 574 17.12 22.43 16.09
N LEU A 575 17.64 23.62 15.78
CA LEU A 575 18.59 24.33 16.64
C LEU A 575 18.00 24.67 18.02
N ARG A 576 16.73 25.07 18.09
CA ARG A 576 16.04 25.34 19.36
C ARG A 576 15.83 24.07 20.19
N GLU A 577 15.41 22.98 19.56
CA GLU A 577 15.25 21.67 20.23
C GLU A 577 16.59 21.11 20.71
N PHE A 578 17.66 21.31 19.94
CA PHE A 578 19.04 20.99 20.33
C PHE A 578 19.44 21.68 21.63
N LYS A 579 19.29 23.01 21.69
CA LYS A 579 19.64 23.79 22.88
C LYS A 579 18.90 23.32 24.13
N ARG A 580 17.66 22.87 23.99
CA ARG A 580 16.81 22.43 25.11
C ARG A 580 17.19 21.05 25.64
N ASN A 581 17.74 20.17 24.82
CA ASN A 581 18.08 18.81 25.24
C ASN A 581 19.26 18.28 24.42
N ARG A 582 20.46 18.29 25.02
CA ARG A 582 21.70 17.77 24.40
C ARG A 582 21.57 16.33 23.87
N TYR A 583 20.64 15.53 24.40
CA TYR A 583 20.43 14.12 24.05
C TYR A 583 19.32 13.85 23.01
N ILE A 584 18.63 14.86 22.47
CA ILE A 584 17.41 14.65 21.65
C ILE A 584 17.66 14.14 20.21
N PHE A 585 18.88 14.28 19.68
CA PHE A 585 19.16 14.00 18.27
C PHE A 585 19.05 12.52 17.87
N SER A 586 19.05 11.60 18.82
CA SER A 586 18.86 10.17 18.52
C SER A 586 17.39 9.78 18.31
N GLN A 587 16.39 10.56 18.78
CA GLN A 587 15.00 10.08 18.80
C GLN A 587 13.89 11.11 18.49
N LYS A 588 13.83 12.31 19.09
CA LYS A 588 12.59 13.14 19.01
C LYS A 588 12.42 13.93 17.70
N ILE A 589 13.51 14.20 16.99
CA ILE A 589 13.57 15.09 15.82
C ILE A 589 12.89 14.55 14.56
N ILE A 590 12.60 13.26 14.53
CA ILE A 590 11.99 12.58 13.39
C ILE A 590 10.49 12.92 13.19
N ARG A 591 9.89 13.67 14.13
CA ARG A 591 8.50 14.16 14.07
C ARG A 591 8.35 15.61 13.59
N GLY A 592 9.45 16.27 13.22
CA GLY A 592 9.49 17.71 12.92
C GLY A 592 9.23 18.09 11.47
#